data_AF-A0A2D6R6T6-F1
#
_entry.id   AF-A0A2D6R6T6-F1
#
_cell.length_a   1.000
_cell.length_b   1.000
_cell.length_c   1.000
_cell.angle_alpha   90.00
_cell.angle_beta   90.00
_cell.angle_gamma   90.00
#
_symmetry.space_group_name_H-M   'P 1'
#
loop_
_entity.id
_entity.type
_entity.pdbx_description
1 polymer ?
#
loop_
_entity_poly.entity_id
_entity_poly.type
_entity_poly.pdbx_seq_one_letter_code
_entity_poly.pdbx_strand_id
1 'polypeptide(L)'
;MNVRKKGQAAMEFLMTYGWAILVVLVAIGALAYFGVLNPGNFLPSSCTVAPGIGCDDFKVSAATAQLILRNGLGDDLTAVDVAISGCTDSAEADGDDAWNDAAVLGGSDGITLTGCTNGAAGSRFKADVVVTYSSSSGINHSKTGSITTRVE
;
A
#
# COMPACT_ATOMS: atom_id res chain seq x y z
N MET A 1 41.50 47.56 25.37
CA MET A 1 40.82 47.34 24.08
C MET A 1 39.43 46.72 24.31
N ASN A 2 38.42 47.25 23.63
CA ASN A 2 36.98 47.10 23.88
C ASN A 2 36.40 45.70 23.59
N VAL A 3 36.16 44.89 24.62
CA VAL A 3 35.39 43.61 24.49
C VAL A 3 33.89 43.80 24.79
N ARG A 4 33.49 44.95 25.35
CA ARG A 4 32.12 45.17 25.86
C ARG A 4 31.02 45.42 24.82
N LYS A 5 31.34 45.54 23.52
CA LYS A 5 30.36 45.90 22.47
C LYS A 5 29.89 44.74 21.58
N LYS A 6 30.53 43.56 21.62
CA LYS A 6 30.19 42.44 20.71
C LYS A 6 28.96 41.63 21.14
N GLY A 7 28.77 41.39 22.44
CA GLY A 7 27.61 40.66 22.95
C GLY A 7 26.30 41.46 22.89
N GLN A 8 26.39 42.80 22.96
CA GLN A 8 25.23 43.68 22.93
C GLN A 8 24.60 43.75 21.53
N ALA A 9 25.43 43.80 20.48
CA ALA A 9 24.95 43.69 19.10
C ALA A 9 24.32 42.32 18.82
N ALA A 10 24.94 41.22 19.28
CA ALA A 10 24.41 39.87 19.09
C ALA A 10 23.05 39.65 19.78
N MET A 11 22.82 40.24 20.96
CA MET A 11 21.54 40.19 21.67
C MET A 11 20.43 40.97 20.94
N GLU A 12 20.77 42.09 20.29
CA GLU A 12 19.82 42.88 19.52
C GLU A 12 19.37 42.15 18.25
N PHE A 13 20.31 41.49 17.55
CA PHE A 13 20.00 40.60 16.44
C PHE A 13 19.11 39.42 16.87
N LEU A 14 19.41 38.78 18.00
CA LEU A 14 18.61 37.65 18.49
C LEU A 14 17.18 38.07 18.87
N MET A 15 16.98 39.29 19.35
CA MET A 15 15.66 39.81 19.73
C MET A 15 14.80 40.20 18.52
N THR A 16 15.39 40.77 17.47
CA THR A 16 14.63 41.18 16.25
C THR A 16 14.34 40.01 15.31
N TYR A 17 15.16 38.96 15.32
CA TYR A 17 14.92 37.75 14.53
C TYR A 17 14.30 36.61 15.36
N GLY A 18 14.29 36.74 16.69
CA GLY A 18 13.73 35.76 17.63
C GLY A 18 12.22 35.53 17.45
N TRP A 19 11.46 36.60 17.18
CA TRP A 19 10.04 36.45 16.88
C TRP A 19 9.82 35.76 15.53
N ALA A 20 10.68 36.03 14.54
CA ALA A 20 10.58 35.41 13.22
C ALA A 20 10.83 33.89 13.31
N ILE A 21 11.83 33.44 14.09
CA ILE A 21 12.07 32.00 14.27
C ILE A 21 10.95 31.32 15.08
N LEU A 22 10.34 32.00 16.05
CA LEU A 22 9.17 31.48 16.77
C LEU A 22 7.98 31.28 15.84
N VAL A 23 7.68 32.25 14.97
CA VAL A 23 6.59 32.13 13.99
C VAL A 23 6.83 30.93 13.06
N VAL A 24 8.06 30.73 12.58
CA VAL A 24 8.42 29.59 11.73
C VAL A 24 8.25 28.26 12.47
N LEU A 25 8.71 28.15 13.72
CA LEU A 25 8.54 26.93 14.51
C LEU A 25 7.07 26.60 14.78
N VAL A 26 6.25 27.61 15.07
CA VAL A 26 4.80 27.42 15.24
C VAL A 26 4.16 26.95 13.93
N ALA A 27 4.55 27.52 12.79
CA ALA A 27 4.04 27.10 11.49
C ALA A 27 4.41 25.65 11.16
N ILE A 28 5.67 25.25 11.38
CA ILE A 28 6.12 23.86 11.16
C ILE A 28 5.39 22.92 12.14
N GLY A 29 5.24 23.31 13.40
CA GLY A 29 4.49 22.55 14.40
C GLY A 29 3.03 22.34 14.00
N ALA A 30 2.36 23.38 13.50
CA ALA A 30 1.00 23.30 13.00
C ALA A 30 0.89 22.37 11.77
N LEU A 31 1.82 22.49 10.80
CA LEU A 31 1.85 21.61 9.62
C LEU A 31 2.11 20.14 9.98
N ALA A 32 2.96 19.89 10.97
CA ALA A 32 3.19 18.54 11.50
C ALA A 32 1.97 18.01 12.23
N TYR A 33 1.30 18.84 13.06
CA TYR A 33 0.09 18.47 13.79
C TYR A 33 -1.08 18.13 12.86
N PHE A 34 -1.28 18.93 11.80
CA PHE A 34 -2.30 18.65 10.79
C PHE A 34 -1.91 17.53 9.80
N GLY A 35 -0.74 16.93 9.95
CA GLY A 35 -0.32 15.79 9.12
C GLY A 35 -0.09 16.14 7.65
N VAL A 36 0.08 17.43 7.32
CA VAL A 36 0.41 17.89 5.94
C VAL A 36 1.77 17.33 5.50
N LEU A 37 2.67 17.13 6.46
CA LEU A 37 3.97 16.49 6.25
C LEU A 37 3.91 14.95 6.28
N ASN A 38 2.73 14.32 6.32
CA ASN A 38 2.62 12.87 6.24
C ASN A 38 2.55 12.45 4.75
N PRO A 39 3.67 12.01 4.13
CA PRO A 39 3.67 11.58 2.74
C PRO A 39 2.74 10.38 2.50
N GLY A 40 2.38 9.62 3.55
CA GLY A 40 1.44 8.51 3.47
C GLY A 40 -0.02 8.90 3.19
N ASN A 41 -0.37 10.19 3.26
CA ASN A 41 -1.68 10.69 2.82
C ASN A 41 -1.79 10.85 1.29
N PHE A 42 -0.66 10.91 0.60
CA PHE A 42 -0.61 11.20 -0.84
C PHE A 42 -0.18 9.99 -1.68
N LEU A 43 0.11 8.84 -1.06
CA LEU A 43 0.36 7.63 -1.82
C LEU A 43 -0.97 7.08 -2.32
N PRO A 44 -1.16 6.95 -3.65
CA PRO A 44 -2.36 6.37 -4.21
C PRO A 44 -2.49 4.89 -3.79
N SER A 45 -3.73 4.45 -3.63
CA SER A 45 -4.03 3.03 -3.57
C SER A 45 -3.55 2.41 -4.90
N SER A 46 -2.72 1.38 -4.80
CA SER A 46 -2.15 0.70 -5.96
C SER A 46 -2.11 -0.80 -5.71
N CYS A 47 -2.55 -1.55 -6.71
CA CYS A 47 -2.43 -2.99 -6.76
C CYS A 47 -1.71 -3.35 -8.06
N THR A 48 -0.52 -3.92 -7.92
CA THR A 48 0.30 -4.35 -9.05
C THR A 48 0.69 -5.79 -8.79
N VAL A 49 0.13 -6.73 -9.53
CA VAL A 49 0.45 -8.16 -9.35
C VAL A 49 1.68 -8.54 -10.17
N ALA A 50 1.48 -8.95 -11.41
CA ALA A 50 2.55 -9.31 -12.32
C ALA A 50 2.17 -8.95 -13.76
N PRO A 51 3.14 -8.75 -14.67
CA PRO A 51 2.83 -8.57 -16.08
C PRO A 51 2.00 -9.75 -16.61
N GLY A 52 0.86 -9.44 -17.22
CA GLY A 52 -0.11 -10.45 -17.68
C GLY A 52 -1.20 -10.82 -16.67
N ILE A 53 -1.11 -10.37 -15.41
CA ILE A 53 -2.21 -10.48 -14.44
C ILE A 53 -2.63 -9.07 -14.02
N GLY A 54 -3.82 -8.67 -14.47
CA GLY A 54 -4.44 -7.40 -14.12
C GLY A 54 -5.03 -7.43 -12.71
N CYS A 55 -4.99 -6.29 -12.03
CA CYS A 55 -5.76 -6.07 -10.80
C CYS A 55 -6.79 -4.99 -11.11
N ASP A 56 -8.04 -5.40 -11.27
CA ASP A 56 -9.14 -4.52 -11.67
C ASP A 56 -9.65 -3.73 -10.47
N ASP A 57 -9.77 -4.38 -9.30
CA ASP A 57 -10.18 -3.75 -8.05
C ASP A 57 -9.64 -4.50 -6.83
N PHE A 58 -9.58 -3.82 -5.68
CA PHE A 58 -9.18 -4.43 -4.41
C PHE A 58 -9.68 -3.61 -3.21
N LYS A 59 -9.97 -4.32 -2.12
CA LYS A 59 -10.41 -3.73 -0.86
C LYS A 59 -9.76 -4.48 0.30
N VAL A 60 -9.19 -3.75 1.25
CA VAL A 60 -8.54 -4.34 2.42
C VAL A 60 -9.21 -3.82 3.67
N SER A 61 -9.75 -4.73 4.48
CA SER A 61 -10.29 -4.47 5.81
C SER A 61 -9.38 -5.07 6.88
N ALA A 62 -9.66 -4.80 8.15
CA ALA A 62 -8.79 -5.24 9.25
C ALA A 62 -8.56 -6.76 9.30
N ALA A 63 -9.59 -7.55 8.96
CA ALA A 63 -9.58 -9.02 9.03
C ALA A 63 -9.70 -9.73 7.68
N THR A 64 -9.97 -9.00 6.59
CA THR A 64 -10.23 -9.56 5.26
C THR A 64 -9.57 -8.74 4.16
N ALA A 65 -9.23 -9.39 3.06
CA ALA A 65 -8.75 -8.72 1.84
C ALA A 65 -9.53 -9.27 0.64
N GLN A 66 -10.11 -8.38 -0.15
CA GLN A 66 -10.86 -8.67 -1.36
C GLN A 66 -10.10 -8.18 -2.58
N LEU A 67 -10.02 -9.00 -3.62
CA LEU A 67 -9.31 -8.67 -4.86
C LEU A 67 -10.09 -9.14 -6.06
N ILE A 68 -10.08 -8.33 -7.11
CA ILE A 68 -10.60 -8.67 -8.42
C ILE A 68 -9.41 -8.71 -9.38
N LEU A 69 -8.99 -9.92 -9.74
CA LEU A 69 -7.86 -10.14 -10.64
C LEU A 69 -8.36 -10.55 -12.02
N ARG A 70 -7.65 -10.14 -13.07
CA ARG A 70 -7.95 -10.51 -14.47
C ARG A 70 -6.78 -11.25 -15.08
N ASN A 71 -7.06 -12.38 -15.74
CA ASN A 71 -6.05 -13.07 -16.55
C ASN A 71 -5.87 -12.31 -17.87
N GLY A 72 -4.65 -11.88 -18.15
CA GLY A 72 -4.24 -11.26 -19.42
C GLY A 72 -2.95 -11.88 -19.97
N LEU A 73 -2.66 -13.13 -19.60
CA LEU A 73 -1.50 -13.88 -20.09
C LEU A 73 -1.72 -14.45 -21.50
N GLY A 74 -2.96 -14.47 -21.99
CA GLY A 74 -3.30 -15.05 -23.30
C GLY A 74 -3.35 -16.58 -23.30
N ASP A 75 -3.40 -17.21 -22.13
CA ASP A 75 -3.46 -18.65 -21.92
C ASP A 75 -4.40 -18.97 -20.74
N ASP A 76 -5.06 -20.12 -20.82
CA ASP A 76 -5.86 -20.65 -19.72
C ASP A 76 -4.94 -21.22 -18.63
N LEU A 77 -5.16 -20.79 -17.38
CA LEU A 77 -4.38 -21.20 -16.22
C LEU A 77 -5.16 -22.25 -15.43
N THR A 78 -4.44 -23.18 -14.80
CA THR A 78 -5.00 -24.19 -13.90
C THR A 78 -4.28 -24.19 -12.54
N ALA A 79 -4.91 -24.69 -11.48
CA ALA A 79 -4.41 -24.71 -10.10
C ALA A 79 -3.95 -23.32 -9.62
N VAL A 80 -4.86 -22.35 -9.68
CA VAL A 80 -4.58 -20.96 -9.32
C VAL A 80 -4.83 -20.72 -7.84
N ASP A 81 -3.76 -20.43 -7.11
CA ASP A 81 -3.77 -20.06 -5.70
C ASP A 81 -3.30 -18.61 -5.52
N VAL A 82 -4.06 -17.82 -4.76
CA VAL A 82 -3.72 -16.44 -4.44
C VAL A 82 -3.55 -16.28 -2.93
N ALA A 83 -2.36 -15.85 -2.53
CA ALA A 83 -2.03 -15.59 -1.14
C ALA A 83 -1.58 -14.14 -0.93
N ILE A 84 -1.89 -13.56 0.24
CA ILE A 84 -1.43 -12.24 0.65
C ILE A 84 -0.63 -12.36 1.94
N SER A 85 0.53 -11.70 1.98
CA SER A 85 1.35 -11.65 3.19
C SER A 85 0.55 -11.01 4.35
N GLY A 86 0.26 -11.80 5.40
CA GLY A 86 -0.50 -11.36 6.57
C GLY A 86 -1.92 -11.94 6.67
N CYS A 87 -2.38 -12.66 5.65
CA CYS A 87 -3.57 -13.52 5.70
C CYS A 87 -3.16 -14.98 5.94
N THR A 88 -3.96 -15.72 6.73
CA THR A 88 -3.75 -17.16 6.95
C THR A 88 -4.32 -18.00 5.83
N ASP A 89 -5.38 -17.50 5.20
CA ASP A 89 -6.06 -18.21 4.12
C ASP A 89 -5.46 -17.76 2.78
N SER A 90 -5.25 -18.73 1.90
CA SER A 90 -5.10 -18.49 0.48
C SER A 90 -6.42 -18.81 -0.20
N ALA A 91 -6.74 -18.05 -1.24
CA ALA A 91 -7.94 -18.26 -2.03
C ALA A 91 -7.54 -19.06 -3.26
N GLU A 92 -7.94 -20.32 -3.27
CA GLU A 92 -8.07 -21.07 -4.52
C GLU A 92 -9.09 -20.32 -5.38
N ALA A 93 -8.72 -20.02 -6.61
CA ALA A 93 -9.63 -19.46 -7.59
C ALA A 93 -10.94 -20.26 -7.64
N ASP A 94 -12.05 -19.70 -7.17
CA ASP A 94 -13.43 -20.16 -7.43
C ASP A 94 -13.81 -21.61 -7.01
N GLY A 95 -12.91 -22.39 -6.40
CA GLY A 95 -13.15 -23.83 -6.16
C GLY A 95 -13.18 -24.69 -7.42
N ASP A 96 -12.93 -24.08 -8.59
CA ASP A 96 -12.53 -24.71 -9.84
C ASP A 96 -11.20 -24.07 -10.24
N ASP A 97 -10.14 -24.85 -10.14
CA ASP A 97 -8.75 -24.49 -10.37
C ASP A 97 -8.47 -23.81 -11.73
N ALA A 98 -9.47 -23.70 -12.63
CA ALA A 98 -9.37 -23.13 -13.95
C ALA A 98 -9.62 -21.61 -14.00
N TRP A 99 -8.67 -20.86 -14.57
CA TRP A 99 -8.77 -19.42 -14.84
C TRP A 99 -8.52 -19.14 -16.32
N ASN A 100 -9.62 -18.98 -17.07
CA ASN A 100 -9.58 -18.80 -18.52
C ASN A 100 -8.94 -17.46 -18.92
N ASP A 101 -8.46 -17.37 -20.17
CA ASP A 101 -7.97 -16.11 -20.73
C ASP A 101 -9.04 -15.01 -20.68
N ALA A 102 -8.59 -13.77 -20.42
CA ALA A 102 -9.40 -12.57 -20.23
C ALA A 102 -10.46 -12.63 -19.10
N ALA A 103 -10.57 -13.74 -18.36
CA ALA A 103 -11.55 -13.93 -17.31
C ALA A 103 -11.13 -13.24 -16.00
N VAL A 104 -12.14 -12.87 -15.22
CA VAL A 104 -11.96 -12.30 -13.89
C VAL A 104 -12.07 -13.40 -12.85
N LEU A 105 -11.10 -13.44 -11.93
CA LEU A 105 -11.04 -14.43 -10.86
C LEU A 105 -12.10 -14.14 -9.80
N GLY A 106 -12.93 -15.15 -9.47
CA GLY A 106 -14.02 -15.00 -8.50
C GLY A 106 -15.21 -14.16 -9.00
N GLY A 107 -15.32 -13.92 -10.31
CA GLY A 107 -16.47 -13.23 -10.91
C GLY A 107 -16.60 -11.76 -10.52
N SER A 108 -17.82 -11.30 -10.25
CA SER A 108 -18.10 -9.89 -9.90
C SER A 108 -17.72 -9.51 -8.47
N ASP A 109 -17.69 -10.50 -7.57
CA ASP A 109 -17.46 -10.29 -6.14
C ASP A 109 -15.98 -10.45 -5.76
N GLY A 110 -15.18 -11.03 -6.66
CA GLY A 110 -13.74 -11.23 -6.48
C GLY A 110 -13.42 -12.32 -5.48
N ILE A 111 -12.11 -12.50 -5.24
CA ILE A 111 -11.60 -13.42 -4.22
C ILE A 111 -11.58 -12.73 -2.86
N THR A 112 -12.10 -13.39 -1.83
CA THR A 112 -12.05 -12.90 -0.44
C THR A 112 -11.12 -13.78 0.37
N LEU A 113 -10.05 -13.18 0.87
CA LEU A 113 -9.10 -13.78 1.80
C LEU A 113 -9.50 -13.43 3.23
N THR A 114 -9.51 -14.44 4.09
CA THR A 114 -9.84 -14.32 5.52
C THR A 114 -8.63 -14.56 6.41
N GLY A 115 -8.79 -14.31 7.71
CA GLY A 115 -7.71 -14.48 8.70
C GLY A 115 -6.57 -13.48 8.53
N CYS A 116 -6.85 -12.30 7.96
CA CYS A 116 -5.86 -11.27 7.76
C CYS A 116 -5.59 -10.47 9.03
N THR A 117 -4.34 -10.06 9.23
CA THR A 117 -3.91 -9.17 10.32
C THR A 117 -3.40 -7.84 9.75
N ASN A 118 -4.28 -7.14 9.03
CA ASN A 118 -3.90 -6.01 8.16
C ASN A 118 -3.64 -4.70 8.92
N GLY A 119 -3.91 -4.67 10.23
CA GLY A 119 -3.78 -3.49 11.08
C GLY A 119 -5.12 -2.80 11.35
N ALA A 120 -5.07 -1.67 12.04
CA ALA A 120 -6.27 -0.89 12.37
C ALA A 120 -6.82 -0.14 11.14
N ALA A 121 -8.13 0.12 11.12
CA ALA A 121 -8.76 0.96 10.11
C ALA A 121 -8.06 2.33 10.01
N GLY A 122 -7.86 2.81 8.78
CA GLY A 122 -7.12 4.02 8.45
C GLY A 122 -5.59 3.88 8.48
N SER A 123 -5.05 2.75 8.96
CA SER A 123 -3.61 2.49 8.88
C SER A 123 -3.19 2.11 7.46
N ARG A 124 -1.93 2.37 7.14
CA ARG A 124 -1.37 2.02 5.85
C ARG A 124 -1.13 0.52 5.81
N PHE A 125 -1.65 -0.12 4.77
CA PHE A 125 -1.39 -1.51 4.45
C PHE A 125 -0.46 -1.60 3.24
N LYS A 126 0.63 -2.36 3.39
CA LYS A 126 1.45 -2.79 2.27
C LYS A 126 1.73 -4.28 2.45
N ALA A 127 1.33 -5.06 1.47
CA ALA A 127 1.52 -6.50 1.46
C ALA A 127 1.91 -7.00 0.08
N ASP A 128 2.59 -8.13 0.07
CA ASP A 128 2.93 -8.83 -1.16
C ASP A 128 1.81 -9.81 -1.48
N VAL A 129 1.43 -9.85 -2.75
CA VAL A 129 0.44 -10.79 -3.31
C VAL A 129 1.21 -11.83 -4.08
N VAL A 130 1.05 -13.09 -3.73
CA VAL A 130 1.66 -14.21 -4.45
C VAL A 130 0.55 -14.94 -5.19
N VAL A 131 0.71 -15.07 -6.50
CA VAL A 131 -0.18 -15.86 -7.35
C VAL A 131 0.62 -17.04 -7.87
N THR A 132 0.18 -18.24 -7.53
CA THR A 132 0.72 -19.49 -8.02
C THR A 132 -0.26 -20.07 -9.02
N TYR A 133 0.22 -20.51 -10.19
CA TYR A 133 -0.63 -21.07 -11.24
C TYR A 133 0.14 -22.06 -12.11
N SER A 134 -0.57 -22.94 -12.79
CA SER A 134 -0.04 -23.84 -13.81
C SER A 134 -0.50 -23.40 -15.19
N SER A 135 0.44 -23.24 -16.13
CA SER A 135 0.07 -22.98 -17.53
C SER A 135 -0.49 -24.24 -18.19
N SER A 136 -1.03 -24.10 -19.42
CA SER A 136 -1.46 -25.22 -20.28
C SER A 136 -0.38 -26.28 -20.52
N SER A 137 0.90 -25.94 -20.29
CA SER A 137 2.04 -26.86 -20.34
C SER A 137 2.20 -27.77 -19.10
N GLY A 138 1.41 -27.54 -18.04
CA GLY A 138 1.49 -28.25 -16.76
C GLY A 138 2.66 -27.82 -15.87
N ILE A 139 3.34 -26.73 -16.20
CA ILE A 139 4.43 -26.17 -15.38
C ILE A 139 3.86 -25.15 -14.40
N ASN A 140 4.16 -25.35 -13.11
CA ASN A 140 3.82 -24.42 -12.05
C ASN A 140 4.72 -23.18 -12.11
N HIS A 141 4.09 -22.02 -12.11
CA HIS A 141 4.69 -20.71 -12.02
C HIS A 141 4.21 -20.02 -10.74
N SER A 142 5.10 -19.24 -10.14
CA SER A 142 4.76 -18.36 -9.03
C SER A 142 5.18 -16.94 -9.39
N LYS A 143 4.25 -16.00 -9.22
CA LYS A 143 4.45 -14.57 -9.49
C LYS A 143 4.11 -13.79 -8.24
N THR A 144 4.92 -12.79 -7.95
CA THR A 144 4.72 -11.91 -6.80
C THR A 144 4.46 -10.50 -7.27
N GLY A 145 3.50 -9.86 -6.63
CA GLY A 145 3.22 -8.44 -6.73
C GLY A 145 3.02 -7.79 -5.38
N SER A 146 2.55 -6.56 -5.38
CA SER A 146 2.36 -5.76 -4.18
C SER A 146 1.05 -4.98 -4.23
N ILE A 147 0.41 -4.88 -3.07
CA ILE A 147 -0.72 -3.99 -2.82
C ILE A 147 -0.30 -2.96 -1.80
N THR A 148 -0.58 -1.71 -2.09
CA THR A 148 -0.44 -0.59 -1.15
C THR A 148 -1.78 0.12 -1.07
N THR A 149 -2.37 0.13 0.12
CA THR A 149 -3.66 0.81 0.35
C THR A 149 -3.80 1.25 1.80
N ARG A 150 -4.96 1.80 2.14
CA ARG A 150 -5.39 1.99 3.52
C ARG A 150 -6.35 0.89 3.90
N VAL A 151 -6.23 0.41 5.13
CA VAL A 151 -7.23 -0.48 5.71
C VAL A 151 -8.52 0.33 5.88
N GLU A 152 -9.62 -0.15 5.32
CA GLU A 152 -10.96 0.40 5.54
C GLU A 152 -11.55 -0.02 6.89
#